data_AF-A0A382PA26-F1
#
_entry.id   AF-A0A382PA26-F1
#
_cell.length_a   1.000
_cell.length_b   1.000
_cell.length_c   1.000
_cell.angle_alpha   90.00
_cell.angle_beta   90.00
_cell.angle_gamma   90.00
#
_symmetry.space_group_name_H-M   'P 1'
#
loop_
_entity.id
_entity.type
_entity.pdbx_description
1 polymer ?
#
loop_
_entity_poly.entity_id
_entity_poly.type
_entity_poly.pdbx_seq_one_letter_code
_entity_poly.pdbx_strand_id
1 'polypeptide(L)'
;PASDPFLSPDFISVKTKDTVFDSEGLGMFDIHYRGREEPPHNGGFLFNGGRLYIDMGHVEYATPECRGLFDLVASDRAGEVILQRALQQLGLADDAGFFKNNIDHYTGATFGCHENYLVRRDVPFSEVLLPAILPFFVTRQIYAGSGRVGCHTDIFEYGSVDEGEVTFQISQRADHIVTEIYQWIQFSRAIINTRDEPLADWGLYRRLHLLVGDSNMSDYATALKVGTTAMMLELLEEQIVPDVKLHDEVEAIHDISRDLTCKWEVQLEDNSFTTALEIQRQYLRLAETHLRGKDPEGDWVLDEWRLVLDALNHDPMALVDRIDWVTKKWLLETVIEAEGVEWNDPWIQSLDLEYHNL
;
A
#
# COMPACT_ATOMS: atom_id res chain seq x y z
N PRO A 1 -9.97 29.45 -14.39
CA PRO A 1 -8.68 28.72 -14.37
C PRO A 1 -8.38 28.06 -15.73
N ALA A 2 -8.34 28.85 -16.81
CA ALA A 2 -8.12 28.34 -18.17
C ALA A 2 -6.62 28.30 -18.57
N SER A 3 -5.75 28.89 -17.75
CA SER A 3 -4.29 28.83 -17.92
C SER A 3 -3.63 29.12 -16.57
N ASP A 4 -2.92 28.15 -16.01
CA ASP A 4 -1.94 28.41 -14.96
C ASP A 4 -0.60 28.68 -15.66
N PRO A 5 0.00 29.88 -15.52
CA PRO A 5 1.29 30.18 -16.14
C PRO A 5 2.46 29.37 -15.57
N PHE A 6 2.25 28.66 -14.46
CA PHE A 6 3.29 27.87 -13.77
C PHE A 6 3.09 26.36 -13.85
N LEU A 7 1.98 25.86 -14.42
CA LEU A 7 1.64 24.42 -14.45
C LEU A 7 1.85 23.74 -13.09
N SER A 8 1.24 24.28 -12.03
CA SER A 8 1.39 23.70 -10.69
C SER A 8 0.86 22.26 -10.61
N PRO A 9 1.41 21.40 -9.73
CA PRO A 9 0.90 20.04 -9.53
C PRO A 9 -0.61 20.00 -9.24
N ASP A 10 -1.10 20.88 -8.36
CA ASP A 10 -2.54 21.01 -8.06
C ASP A 10 -3.37 21.33 -9.30
N PHE A 11 -2.86 22.21 -10.17
CA PHE A 11 -3.53 22.54 -11.43
C PHE A 11 -3.58 21.33 -12.37
N ILE A 12 -2.47 20.59 -12.50
CA ILE A 12 -2.39 19.38 -13.33
C ILE A 12 -3.34 18.31 -12.79
N SER A 13 -3.38 18.10 -11.48
CA SER A 13 -4.31 17.20 -10.81
C SER A 13 -5.77 17.51 -11.15
N VAL A 14 -6.19 18.77 -10.94
CA VAL A 14 -7.55 19.23 -11.23
C VAL A 14 -7.88 19.08 -12.72
N LYS A 15 -6.96 19.47 -13.62
CA LYS A 15 -7.17 19.38 -15.07
C LYS A 15 -7.25 17.95 -15.58
N THR A 16 -6.44 17.06 -15.04
CA THR A 16 -6.47 15.65 -15.41
C THR A 16 -7.82 15.06 -15.01
N LYS A 17 -8.25 15.26 -13.76
CA LYS A 17 -9.60 14.87 -13.31
C LYS A 17 -10.69 15.48 -14.21
N ASP A 18 -10.67 16.79 -14.47
CA ASP A 18 -11.67 17.44 -15.33
C ASP A 18 -11.72 16.81 -16.72
N THR A 19 -10.55 16.47 -17.29
CA THR A 19 -10.45 15.82 -18.61
C THR A 19 -11.13 14.46 -18.64
N VAL A 20 -10.97 13.64 -17.59
CA VAL A 20 -11.64 12.33 -17.46
C VAL A 20 -13.16 12.46 -17.54
N PHE A 21 -13.74 13.48 -16.90
CA PHE A 21 -15.20 13.66 -16.87
C PHE A 21 -15.74 14.45 -18.07
N ASP A 22 -15.15 15.59 -18.41
CA ASP A 22 -15.68 16.50 -19.42
C ASP A 22 -15.29 16.11 -20.85
N SER A 23 -14.04 15.67 -21.04
CA SER A 23 -13.49 15.42 -22.38
C SER A 23 -13.60 13.96 -22.79
N GLU A 24 -13.28 13.03 -21.88
CA GLU A 24 -13.39 11.60 -22.15
C GLU A 24 -14.79 11.05 -21.87
N GLY A 25 -15.58 11.72 -21.02
CA GLY A 25 -16.93 11.29 -20.69
C GLY A 25 -16.99 9.94 -19.98
N LEU A 26 -15.99 9.62 -19.13
CA LEU A 26 -15.92 8.33 -18.44
C LEU A 26 -16.80 8.23 -17.19
N GLY A 27 -17.51 9.30 -16.82
CA GLY A 27 -18.28 9.33 -15.59
C GLY A 27 -19.13 10.58 -15.43
N MET A 28 -19.58 10.81 -14.21
CA MET A 28 -20.38 11.96 -13.81
C MET A 28 -19.82 12.62 -12.55
N PHE A 29 -19.76 13.96 -12.56
CA PHE A 29 -19.39 14.73 -11.38
C PHE A 29 -20.39 14.58 -10.24
N ASP A 30 -19.87 14.59 -9.02
CA ASP A 30 -20.66 14.82 -7.82
C ASP A 30 -21.17 16.27 -7.81
N ILE A 31 -22.48 16.45 -7.92
CA ILE A 31 -23.13 17.78 -7.87
C ILE A 31 -23.49 18.23 -6.43
N HIS A 32 -23.14 17.41 -5.44
CA HIS A 32 -23.40 17.65 -4.02
C HIS A 32 -22.11 17.69 -3.23
N TYR A 33 -22.13 18.35 -2.07
CA TYR A 33 -21.03 18.24 -1.10
C TYR A 33 -20.93 16.81 -0.58
N ARG A 34 -19.71 16.26 -0.59
CA ARG A 34 -19.39 14.95 0.01
C ARG A 34 -18.72 15.10 1.38
N GLY A 35 -18.06 16.23 1.60
CA GLY A 35 -17.40 16.61 2.84
C GLY A 35 -17.15 18.12 2.89
N ARG A 36 -16.60 18.61 3.99
CA ARG A 36 -16.28 20.04 4.15
C ARG A 36 -15.25 20.51 3.11
N GLU A 37 -14.33 19.64 2.73
CA GLU A 37 -13.24 19.90 1.79
C GLU A 37 -13.52 19.30 0.39
N GLU A 38 -14.71 18.73 0.20
CA GLU A 38 -15.13 18.14 -1.08
C GLU A 38 -16.40 18.84 -1.60
N PRO A 39 -16.26 20.04 -2.21
CA PRO A 39 -17.37 20.76 -2.82
C PRO A 39 -17.90 20.05 -4.08
N PRO A 40 -19.07 20.45 -4.61
CA PRO A 40 -19.55 19.99 -5.91
C PRO A 40 -18.46 20.13 -6.99
N HIS A 41 -18.32 19.12 -7.84
CA HIS A 41 -17.29 18.98 -8.88
C HIS A 41 -15.85 18.75 -8.39
N ASN A 42 -15.62 18.57 -7.07
CA ASN A 42 -14.32 18.11 -6.56
C ASN A 42 -13.91 16.73 -7.13
N GLY A 43 -14.91 15.91 -7.43
CA GLY A 43 -14.75 14.57 -7.97
C GLY A 43 -16.06 14.04 -8.55
N GLY A 44 -16.07 12.76 -8.89
CA GLY A 44 -17.23 12.09 -9.44
C GLY A 44 -17.09 10.58 -9.47
N PHE A 45 -18.15 9.93 -9.93
CA PHE A 45 -18.20 8.48 -10.13
C PHE A 45 -18.01 8.17 -11.61
N LEU A 46 -17.16 7.21 -11.89
CA LEU A 46 -16.88 6.68 -13.21
C LEU A 46 -17.93 5.61 -13.58
N PHE A 47 -18.13 5.37 -14.87
CA PHE A 47 -19.07 4.37 -15.36
C PHE A 47 -18.61 2.92 -15.09
N ASN A 48 -17.33 2.71 -14.77
CA ASN A 48 -16.84 1.43 -14.24
C ASN A 48 -17.16 1.23 -12.75
N GLY A 49 -17.79 2.20 -12.09
CA GLY A 49 -18.16 2.17 -10.67
C GLY A 49 -17.12 2.77 -9.71
N GLY A 50 -15.89 3.03 -10.19
CA GLY A 50 -14.86 3.68 -9.38
C GLY A 50 -15.16 5.16 -9.14
N ARG A 51 -14.41 5.77 -8.22
CA ARG A 51 -14.49 7.19 -7.89
C ARG A 51 -13.17 7.88 -8.20
N LEU A 52 -13.24 9.07 -8.80
CA LEU A 52 -12.07 9.92 -9.06
C LEU A 52 -12.31 11.30 -8.46
N TYR A 53 -11.42 11.78 -7.60
CA TYR A 53 -11.59 13.05 -6.90
C TYR A 53 -10.25 13.68 -6.52
N ILE A 54 -10.27 14.94 -6.05
CA ILE A 54 -9.10 15.59 -5.48
C ILE A 54 -9.14 15.43 -3.96
N ASP A 55 -8.08 14.86 -3.39
CA ASP A 55 -7.84 14.81 -1.95
C ASP A 55 -6.55 15.57 -1.61
N MET A 56 -6.66 16.65 -0.83
CA MET A 56 -5.52 17.46 -0.41
C MET A 56 -4.55 17.89 -1.53
N GLY A 57 -5.04 18.07 -2.76
CA GLY A 57 -4.24 18.45 -3.95
C GLY A 57 -3.81 17.27 -4.82
N HIS A 58 -3.95 16.04 -4.35
CA HIS A 58 -3.66 14.82 -5.09
C HIS A 58 -4.89 14.33 -5.85
N VAL A 59 -4.68 13.73 -7.03
CA VAL A 59 -5.74 12.97 -7.69
C VAL A 59 -5.84 11.61 -7.02
N GLU A 60 -6.98 11.31 -6.42
CA GLU A 60 -7.25 10.01 -5.82
C GLU A 60 -8.23 9.22 -6.70
N TYR A 61 -7.83 8.00 -7.04
CA TYR A 61 -8.67 7.00 -7.67
C TYR A 61 -9.03 5.93 -6.64
N ALA A 62 -10.32 5.74 -6.38
CA ALA A 62 -10.84 4.62 -5.62
C ALA A 62 -11.50 3.63 -6.58
N THR A 63 -11.10 2.36 -6.47
CA THR A 63 -11.66 1.27 -7.28
C THR A 63 -13.17 1.12 -7.04
N PRO A 64 -13.94 0.58 -8.02
CA PRO A 64 -15.26 0.03 -7.73
C PRO A 64 -15.16 -1.10 -6.70
N GLU A 65 -16.27 -1.44 -6.06
CA GLU A 65 -16.33 -2.63 -5.23
C GLU A 65 -16.09 -3.89 -6.08
N CYS A 66 -15.02 -4.62 -5.77
CA CYS A 66 -14.63 -5.83 -6.48
C CYS A 66 -14.92 -7.07 -5.63
N ARG A 67 -15.42 -8.13 -6.28
CA ARG A 67 -15.69 -9.43 -5.62
C ARG A 67 -14.57 -10.44 -5.78
N GLY A 68 -13.78 -10.31 -6.84
CA GLY A 68 -12.60 -11.13 -7.10
C GLY A 68 -11.34 -10.27 -7.07
N LEU A 69 -10.24 -10.90 -6.68
CA LEU A 69 -8.89 -10.33 -6.60
C LEU A 69 -8.43 -9.82 -7.96
N PHE A 70 -8.60 -10.59 -9.03
CA PHE A 70 -8.13 -10.17 -10.35
C PHE A 70 -8.95 -9.01 -10.92
N ASP A 71 -10.24 -8.92 -10.58
CA ASP A 71 -11.07 -7.76 -10.92
C ASP A 71 -10.60 -6.50 -10.17
N LEU A 72 -10.19 -6.66 -8.89
CA LEU A 72 -9.63 -5.56 -8.10
C LEU A 72 -8.31 -5.06 -8.71
N VAL A 73 -7.39 -5.96 -9.02
CA VAL A 73 -6.08 -5.61 -9.63
C VAL A 73 -6.28 -4.95 -10.99
N ALA A 74 -7.17 -5.49 -11.83
CA ALA A 74 -7.50 -4.88 -13.12
C ALA A 74 -8.13 -3.49 -12.95
N SER A 75 -8.94 -3.27 -11.91
CA SER A 75 -9.55 -1.98 -11.62
C SER A 75 -8.53 -0.95 -11.11
N ASP A 76 -7.61 -1.36 -10.25
CA ASP A 76 -6.49 -0.52 -9.78
C ASP A 76 -5.64 -0.04 -10.97
N ARG A 77 -5.22 -0.98 -11.84
CA ARG A 77 -4.48 -0.68 -13.07
C ARG A 77 -5.28 0.18 -14.05
N ALA A 78 -6.61 0.01 -14.10
CA ALA A 78 -7.46 0.86 -14.93
C ALA A 78 -7.44 2.33 -14.47
N GLY A 79 -7.31 2.59 -13.17
CA GLY A 79 -7.12 3.94 -12.63
C GLY A 79 -5.90 4.63 -13.20
N GLU A 80 -4.76 3.93 -13.23
CA GLU A 80 -3.50 4.44 -13.81
C GLU A 80 -3.66 4.78 -15.29
N VAL A 81 -4.23 3.86 -16.08
CA VAL A 81 -4.46 4.05 -17.52
C VAL A 81 -5.37 5.25 -17.79
N ILE A 82 -6.40 5.45 -16.94
CA ILE A 82 -7.30 6.61 -17.05
C ILE A 82 -6.52 7.91 -16.84
N LEU A 83 -5.67 7.99 -15.82
CA LEU A 83 -4.88 9.18 -15.53
C LEU A 83 -3.87 9.50 -16.63
N GLN A 84 -3.13 8.49 -17.10
CA GLN A 84 -2.16 8.65 -18.18
C GLN A 84 -2.81 9.13 -19.47
N ARG A 85 -3.96 8.54 -19.84
CA ARG A 85 -4.68 8.94 -21.06
C ARG A 85 -5.21 10.37 -20.96
N ALA A 86 -5.75 10.75 -19.81
CA ALA A 86 -6.21 12.12 -19.58
C ALA A 86 -5.05 13.14 -19.64
N LEU A 87 -3.89 12.80 -19.06
CA LEU A 87 -2.69 13.64 -19.12
C LEU A 87 -2.15 13.77 -20.55
N GLN A 88 -2.16 12.68 -21.32
CA GLN A 88 -1.80 12.68 -22.74
C GLN A 88 -2.76 13.55 -23.55
N GLN A 89 -4.07 13.48 -23.29
CA GLN A 89 -5.07 14.29 -23.98
C GLN A 89 -4.91 15.79 -23.68
N LEU A 90 -4.44 16.15 -22.48
CA LEU A 90 -4.06 17.52 -22.14
C LEU A 90 -2.81 18.01 -22.86
N GLY A 91 -2.04 17.11 -23.48
CA GLY A 91 -0.75 17.43 -24.10
C GLY A 91 0.33 17.77 -23.08
N LEU A 92 0.21 17.27 -21.84
CA LEU A 92 1.13 17.55 -20.72
C LEU A 92 2.00 16.35 -20.33
N ALA A 93 1.88 15.22 -21.04
CA ALA A 93 2.63 14.00 -20.72
C ALA A 93 4.16 14.12 -20.87
N ASP A 94 4.65 15.12 -21.62
CA ASP A 94 6.09 15.42 -21.73
C ASP A 94 6.58 16.37 -20.62
N ASP A 95 5.66 17.10 -19.97
CA ASP A 95 5.97 18.15 -18.98
C ASP A 95 5.64 17.74 -17.53
N ALA A 96 4.83 16.69 -17.34
CA ALA A 96 4.36 16.23 -16.05
C ALA A 96 4.11 14.72 -16.04
N GLY A 97 4.11 14.13 -14.85
CA GLY A 97 3.79 12.73 -14.60
C GLY A 97 3.06 12.56 -13.28
N PHE A 98 2.44 11.38 -13.10
CA PHE A 98 1.86 10.98 -11.82
C PHE A 98 2.72 9.87 -11.23
N PHE A 99 3.04 9.97 -9.94
CA PHE A 99 3.82 8.97 -9.24
C PHE A 99 2.90 8.16 -8.33
N LYS A 100 2.87 6.84 -8.52
CA LYS A 100 2.11 5.90 -7.68
C LYS A 100 3.00 5.38 -6.55
N ASN A 101 3.34 6.25 -5.61
CA ASN A 101 4.20 5.94 -4.47
C ASN A 101 3.54 6.38 -3.14
N ASN A 102 4.31 6.48 -2.06
CA ASN A 102 3.82 6.90 -0.74
C ASN A 102 4.64 8.00 -0.07
N ILE A 103 5.66 8.54 -0.74
CA ILE A 103 6.61 9.49 -0.13
C ILE A 103 6.98 10.62 -1.09
N ASP A 104 7.37 11.74 -0.50
CA ASP A 104 8.09 12.80 -1.19
C ASP A 104 9.44 13.02 -0.49
N HIS A 105 10.53 12.73 -1.21
CA HIS A 105 11.91 12.91 -0.71
C HIS A 105 12.23 14.36 -0.35
N TYR A 106 11.57 15.34 -0.96
CA TYR A 106 11.89 16.75 -0.73
C TYR A 106 11.18 17.33 0.49
N THR A 107 9.89 17.03 0.67
CA THR A 107 9.11 17.56 1.80
C THR A 107 9.06 16.63 3.00
N GLY A 108 9.40 15.34 2.83
CA GLY A 108 9.16 14.30 3.83
C GLY A 108 7.68 13.95 4.01
N ALA A 109 6.81 14.42 3.11
CA ALA A 109 5.39 14.08 3.12
C ALA A 109 5.18 12.60 2.77
N THR A 110 4.03 12.08 3.21
CA THR A 110 3.61 10.71 2.90
C THR A 110 2.16 10.69 2.45
N PHE A 111 1.86 9.78 1.53
CA PHE A 111 0.54 9.59 0.92
C PHE A 111 0.14 8.11 1.02
N GLY A 112 -1.16 7.82 1.04
CA GLY A 112 -1.67 6.48 1.33
C GLY A 112 -2.09 5.68 0.10
N CYS A 113 -1.80 4.37 0.11
CA CYS A 113 -2.55 3.38 -0.65
C CYS A 113 -3.47 2.65 0.34
N HIS A 114 -4.77 2.94 0.28
CA HIS A 114 -5.72 2.43 1.26
C HIS A 114 -6.41 1.16 0.77
N GLU A 115 -6.38 0.12 1.59
CA GLU A 115 -7.11 -1.12 1.32
C GLU A 115 -8.43 -1.13 2.12
N ASN A 116 -9.50 -1.61 1.49
CA ASN A 116 -10.83 -1.65 2.07
C ASN A 116 -11.42 -3.05 1.93
N TYR A 117 -11.73 -3.69 3.07
CA TYR A 117 -12.31 -5.03 3.10
C TYR A 117 -13.66 -5.01 3.80
N LEU A 118 -14.67 -5.62 3.17
CA LEU A 118 -15.95 -5.87 3.81
C LEU A 118 -15.80 -7.07 4.76
N VAL A 119 -16.13 -6.89 6.03
CA VAL A 119 -16.06 -7.95 7.04
C VAL A 119 -17.38 -8.08 7.79
N ARG A 120 -17.72 -9.28 8.25
CA ARG A 120 -18.93 -9.54 9.01
C ARG A 120 -18.87 -8.93 10.41
N ARG A 121 -20.01 -8.43 10.87
CA ARG A 121 -20.11 -7.70 12.14
C ARG A 121 -20.19 -8.58 13.38
N ASP A 122 -20.48 -9.87 13.19
CA ASP A 122 -20.57 -10.86 14.27
C ASP A 122 -19.20 -11.40 14.72
N VAL A 123 -18.11 -11.00 14.06
CA VAL A 123 -16.74 -11.21 14.54
C VAL A 123 -16.40 -10.15 15.60
N PRO A 124 -15.93 -10.51 16.81
CA PRO A 124 -15.49 -9.56 17.83
C PRO A 124 -14.26 -8.75 17.36
N PHE A 125 -14.52 -7.63 16.70
CA PHE A 125 -13.52 -6.86 15.97
C PHE A 125 -12.31 -6.46 16.83
N SER A 126 -12.55 -5.79 17.96
CA SER A 126 -11.47 -5.27 18.81
C SER A 126 -10.77 -6.33 19.67
N GLU A 127 -11.47 -7.41 20.04
CA GLU A 127 -10.96 -8.42 20.96
C GLU A 127 -10.26 -9.59 20.24
N VAL A 128 -10.68 -9.89 19.00
CA VAL A 128 -10.22 -11.05 18.24
C VAL A 128 -9.57 -10.64 16.93
N LEU A 129 -10.27 -9.85 16.10
CA LEU A 129 -9.76 -9.56 14.75
C LEU A 129 -8.49 -8.71 14.79
N LEU A 130 -8.48 -7.59 15.53
CA LEU A 130 -7.32 -6.68 15.54
C LEU A 130 -6.05 -7.35 16.11
N PRO A 131 -6.05 -7.96 17.32
CA PRO A 131 -4.84 -8.55 17.86
C PRO A 131 -4.27 -9.70 16.99
N ALA A 132 -5.14 -10.46 16.33
CA ALA A 132 -4.73 -11.61 15.53
C ALA A 132 -4.15 -11.24 14.16
N ILE A 133 -4.56 -10.11 13.58
CA ILE A 133 -4.14 -9.68 12.24
C ILE A 133 -3.00 -8.65 12.25
N LEU A 134 -2.78 -7.94 13.36
CA LEU A 134 -1.71 -6.94 13.46
C LEU A 134 -0.32 -7.52 13.13
N PRO A 135 0.11 -8.68 13.66
CA PRO A 135 1.41 -9.26 13.30
C PRO A 135 1.51 -9.61 11.80
N PHE A 136 0.40 -10.01 11.17
CA PHE A 136 0.35 -10.24 9.73
C PHE A 136 0.60 -8.95 8.95
N PHE A 137 -0.02 -7.84 9.34
CA PHE A 137 0.18 -6.55 8.68
C PHE A 137 1.60 -5.99 8.86
N VAL A 138 2.19 -6.16 10.05
CA VAL A 138 3.57 -5.75 10.33
C VAL A 138 4.57 -6.53 9.46
N THR A 139 4.32 -7.82 9.24
CA THR A 139 5.27 -8.72 8.58
C THR A 139 5.04 -8.88 7.07
N ARG A 140 3.85 -8.59 6.54
CA ARG A 140 3.57 -8.75 5.08
C ARG A 140 4.40 -7.82 4.18
N GLN A 141 5.00 -6.76 4.74
CA GLN A 141 5.86 -5.84 3.98
C GLN A 141 7.07 -6.53 3.32
N ILE A 142 7.49 -7.70 3.82
CA ILE A 142 8.57 -8.50 3.20
C ILE A 142 8.28 -8.91 1.75
N TYR A 143 7.00 -8.96 1.36
CA TYR A 143 6.57 -9.17 -0.03
C TYR A 143 5.66 -8.06 -0.57
N ALA A 144 5.04 -7.24 0.28
CA ALA A 144 4.14 -6.17 -0.13
C ALA A 144 4.82 -4.79 -0.24
N GLY A 145 6.05 -4.65 0.25
CA GLY A 145 6.79 -3.38 0.23
C GLY A 145 7.20 -2.94 -1.17
N SER A 146 7.24 -1.62 -1.38
CA SER A 146 7.58 -0.99 -2.66
C SER A 146 9.01 -0.45 -2.74
N GLY A 147 9.74 -0.48 -1.63
CA GLY A 147 11.12 -0.01 -1.55
C GLY A 147 11.27 1.51 -1.47
N ARG A 148 12.23 1.96 -0.68
CA ARG A 148 12.59 3.37 -0.49
C ARG A 148 14.10 3.54 -0.39
N VAL A 149 14.64 4.59 -0.99
CA VAL A 149 16.01 5.05 -0.70
C VAL A 149 16.02 5.92 0.55
N GLY A 150 16.95 5.68 1.46
CA GLY A 150 17.02 6.38 2.74
C GLY A 150 15.95 5.93 3.73
N CYS A 151 15.77 6.75 4.78
CA CYS A 151 14.71 6.59 5.77
C CYS A 151 13.95 7.90 5.97
N HIS A 152 12.89 7.85 6.77
CA HIS A 152 12.28 9.03 7.38
C HIS A 152 12.45 8.95 8.89
N THR A 153 12.76 10.10 9.48
CA THR A 153 12.91 10.22 10.92
C THR A 153 11.92 11.28 11.40
N ASP A 154 10.99 10.89 12.26
CA ASP A 154 10.03 11.86 12.79
C ASP A 154 10.74 12.75 13.84
N ILE A 155 10.40 14.05 13.89
CA ILE A 155 11.10 15.04 14.73
C ILE A 155 10.98 14.71 16.23
N PHE A 156 10.06 13.81 16.57
CA PHE A 156 9.76 13.37 17.93
C PHE A 156 10.43 12.04 18.33
N GLU A 157 11.15 11.36 17.43
CA GLU A 157 11.92 10.16 17.76
C GLU A 157 13.23 10.51 18.48
N TYR A 158 13.24 10.30 19.80
CA TYR A 158 14.45 10.38 20.62
C TYR A 158 15.35 9.15 20.39
N GLY A 159 16.59 9.37 19.93
CA GLY A 159 17.54 8.28 19.67
C GLY A 159 17.52 7.75 18.23
N SER A 160 16.99 8.56 17.32
CA SER A 160 16.90 8.29 15.90
C SER A 160 18.23 7.87 15.27
N VAL A 161 18.14 6.91 14.36
CA VAL A 161 19.23 6.54 13.45
C VAL A 161 19.54 7.78 12.59
N ASP A 162 20.82 8.14 12.46
CA ASP A 162 21.21 9.23 11.55
C ASP A 162 20.72 8.88 10.13
N GLU A 163 20.04 9.80 9.43
CA GLU A 163 19.48 9.58 8.09
C GLU A 163 20.51 9.02 7.07
N GLY A 164 21.80 9.19 7.35
CA GLY A 164 22.91 8.66 6.55
C GLY A 164 23.27 7.19 6.78
N GLU A 165 22.72 6.50 7.79
CA GLU A 165 23.03 5.09 8.06
C GLU A 165 22.11 4.11 7.32
N VAL A 166 20.88 4.52 6.99
CA VAL A 166 19.93 3.68 6.25
C VAL A 166 20.01 4.01 4.77
N THR A 167 20.50 3.07 3.95
CA THR A 167 20.63 3.27 2.50
C THR A 167 19.36 2.96 1.73
N PHE A 168 18.68 1.87 2.09
CA PHE A 168 17.45 1.41 1.46
C PHE A 168 16.56 0.75 2.52
N GLN A 169 15.25 0.78 2.29
CA GLN A 169 14.23 0.13 3.10
C GLN A 169 13.23 -0.59 2.21
N ILE A 170 12.61 -1.66 2.71
CA ILE A 170 11.67 -2.45 1.89
C ILE A 170 10.27 -1.83 1.82
N SER A 171 9.85 -1.00 2.79
CA SER A 171 8.57 -0.28 2.78
C SER A 171 8.75 1.23 2.83
N GLN A 172 7.98 1.94 2.00
CA GLN A 172 7.90 3.39 2.01
C GLN A 172 7.09 3.93 3.20
N ARG A 173 6.10 3.17 3.67
CA ARG A 173 5.18 3.58 4.74
C ARG A 173 5.68 3.30 6.14
N ALA A 174 6.55 2.31 6.33
CA ALA A 174 6.95 1.82 7.66
C ALA A 174 7.37 2.93 8.63
N ASP A 175 8.35 3.77 8.27
CA ASP A 175 8.83 4.88 9.12
C ASP A 175 7.75 5.95 9.41
N HIS A 176 6.69 6.00 8.61
CA HIS A 176 5.57 6.90 8.84
C HIS A 176 4.47 6.27 9.68
N ILE A 177 4.61 5.03 10.18
CA ILE A 177 3.65 4.42 11.11
C ILE A 177 4.15 4.65 12.53
N VAL A 178 3.30 5.24 13.37
CA VAL A 178 3.63 5.62 14.77
C VAL A 178 2.65 5.03 15.79
N THR A 179 1.60 4.34 15.34
CA THR A 179 0.61 3.70 16.21
C THR A 179 -0.08 2.54 15.49
N GLU A 180 -0.60 1.57 16.23
CA GLU A 180 -1.30 0.43 15.64
C GLU A 180 -2.69 0.81 15.11
N ILE A 181 -3.47 1.56 15.90
CA ILE A 181 -4.91 1.73 15.70
C ILE A 181 -5.31 3.19 15.92
N TYR A 182 -6.01 3.79 14.97
CA TYR A 182 -6.52 5.17 15.12
C TYR A 182 -7.86 5.41 14.41
N GLN A 183 -8.68 6.34 14.92
CA GLN A 183 -10.04 6.57 14.41
C GLN A 183 -10.18 7.81 13.51
N TRP A 184 -9.36 8.85 13.68
CA TRP A 184 -9.52 10.14 12.99
C TRP A 184 -8.47 10.34 11.88
N ILE A 185 -8.89 10.43 10.62
CA ILE A 185 -7.99 10.32 9.46
C ILE A 185 -7.00 11.48 9.32
N GLN A 186 -7.30 12.68 9.82
CA GLN A 186 -6.61 13.89 9.35
C GLN A 186 -5.11 13.99 9.67
N PHE A 187 -4.55 13.12 10.52
CA PHE A 187 -3.09 12.96 10.69
C PHE A 187 -2.72 11.52 11.10
N SER A 188 -3.53 10.52 10.75
CA SER A 188 -3.39 9.17 11.31
C SER A 188 -2.32 8.34 10.60
N ARG A 189 -1.16 8.28 11.22
CA ARG A 189 -0.03 7.40 10.91
C ARG A 189 -0.19 6.03 11.60
N ALA A 190 -1.30 5.33 11.30
CA ALA A 190 -1.70 4.09 11.97
C ALA A 190 -1.70 2.86 11.05
N ILE A 191 -1.59 1.64 11.60
CA ILE A 191 -1.74 0.41 10.80
C ILE A 191 -3.20 0.25 10.33
N ILE A 192 -4.14 0.35 11.28
CA ILE A 192 -5.57 0.14 11.06
C ILE A 192 -6.37 1.41 11.39
N ASN A 193 -7.27 1.79 10.48
CA ASN A 193 -8.27 2.80 10.76
C ASN A 193 -9.56 2.17 11.29
N THR A 194 -10.04 2.65 12.43
CA THR A 194 -11.27 2.13 13.08
C THR A 194 -12.53 2.93 12.79
N ARG A 195 -12.50 3.79 11.76
CA ARG A 195 -13.69 4.50 11.28
C ARG A 195 -14.76 3.49 10.83
N ASP A 196 -15.90 3.52 11.53
CA ASP A 196 -17.02 2.59 11.29
C ASP A 196 -18.00 3.17 10.25
N GLU A 197 -17.55 3.26 8.99
CA GLU A 197 -18.34 3.68 7.83
C GLU A 197 -18.42 2.51 6.82
N PRO A 198 -19.39 1.59 6.99
CA PRO A 198 -19.40 0.32 6.27
C PRO A 198 -19.77 0.44 4.79
N LEU A 199 -20.43 1.53 4.38
CA LEU A 199 -21.03 1.69 3.04
C LEU A 199 -21.92 0.51 2.61
N ALA A 200 -22.44 -0.22 3.59
CA ALA A 200 -23.27 -1.40 3.48
C ALA A 200 -24.28 -1.41 4.65
N ASP A 201 -25.07 -2.47 4.79
CA ASP A 201 -25.95 -2.64 5.95
C ASP A 201 -25.13 -2.66 7.25
N TRP A 202 -25.30 -1.62 8.06
CA TRP A 202 -24.57 -1.41 9.31
C TRP A 202 -24.81 -2.51 10.35
N GLY A 203 -25.93 -3.23 10.29
CA GLY A 203 -26.22 -4.34 11.19
C GLY A 203 -25.43 -5.60 10.86
N LEU A 204 -25.02 -5.77 9.60
CA LEU A 204 -24.43 -6.99 9.07
C LEU A 204 -22.93 -6.89 8.83
N TYR A 205 -22.44 -5.72 8.44
CA TYR A 205 -21.07 -5.56 7.95
C TYR A 205 -20.32 -4.39 8.57
N ARG A 206 -18.99 -4.47 8.50
CA ARG A 206 -18.03 -3.40 8.73
C ARG A 206 -17.14 -3.27 7.50
N ARG A 207 -16.55 -2.09 7.31
CA ARG A 207 -15.46 -1.88 6.36
C ARG A 207 -14.16 -1.73 7.14
N LEU A 208 -13.28 -2.71 7.02
CA LEU A 208 -11.92 -2.61 7.53
C LEU A 208 -11.12 -1.73 6.58
N HIS A 209 -10.58 -0.62 7.10
CA HIS A 209 -9.83 0.36 6.33
C HIS A 209 -8.36 0.34 6.78
N LEU A 210 -7.47 -0.12 5.92
CA LEU A 210 -6.03 -0.24 6.19
C LEU A 210 -5.26 0.94 5.59
N LEU A 211 -4.24 1.41 6.33
CA LEU A 211 -3.41 2.55 5.93
C LEU A 211 -1.91 2.20 5.81
N VAL A 212 -1.56 0.94 6.12
CA VAL A 212 -0.17 0.46 6.24
C VAL A 212 0.47 0.07 4.91
N GLY A 213 -0.34 -0.27 3.90
CA GLY A 213 0.15 -0.79 2.63
C GLY A 213 0.87 0.27 1.80
N ASP A 214 1.97 -0.15 1.17
CA ASP A 214 2.61 0.62 0.12
C ASP A 214 1.77 0.60 -1.17
N SER A 215 1.96 1.60 -2.02
CA SER A 215 1.54 1.64 -3.41
C SER A 215 2.43 0.70 -4.23
N ASN A 216 1.85 -0.28 -4.91
CA ASN A 216 2.59 -1.26 -5.71
C ASN A 216 2.45 -0.97 -7.20
N MET A 217 3.57 -1.03 -7.93
CA MET A 217 3.61 -0.93 -9.41
C MET A 217 3.40 -2.30 -10.04
N SER A 218 3.89 -3.34 -9.37
CA SER A 218 3.65 -4.72 -9.79
C SER A 218 2.21 -5.16 -9.49
N ASP A 219 1.46 -5.47 -10.54
CA ASP A 219 0.13 -6.11 -10.45
C ASP A 219 0.19 -7.40 -9.62
N TYR A 220 1.31 -8.13 -9.70
CA TYR A 220 1.54 -9.34 -8.91
C TYR A 220 1.67 -9.05 -7.42
N ALA A 221 2.45 -8.02 -7.04
CA ALA A 221 2.58 -7.61 -5.65
C ALA A 221 1.25 -7.10 -5.07
N THR A 222 0.48 -6.33 -5.85
CA THR A 222 -0.88 -5.91 -5.49
C THR A 222 -1.79 -7.11 -5.24
N ALA A 223 -1.80 -8.08 -6.16
CA ALA A 223 -2.59 -9.30 -6.04
C ALA A 223 -2.22 -10.09 -4.78
N LEU A 224 -0.92 -10.28 -4.51
CA LEU A 224 -0.47 -11.02 -3.34
C LEU A 224 -0.78 -10.28 -2.03
N LYS A 225 -0.57 -8.95 -1.98
CA LYS A 225 -0.90 -8.10 -0.83
C LYS A 225 -2.38 -8.22 -0.45
N VAL A 226 -3.27 -8.07 -1.42
CA VAL A 226 -4.72 -8.09 -1.17
C VAL A 226 -5.21 -9.52 -0.94
N GLY A 227 -4.80 -10.47 -1.78
CA GLY A 227 -5.25 -11.86 -1.71
C GLY A 227 -4.91 -12.52 -0.37
N THR A 228 -3.66 -12.38 0.09
CA THR A 228 -3.25 -12.93 1.39
C THR A 228 -4.00 -12.29 2.55
N THR A 229 -4.31 -10.98 2.46
CA THR A 229 -5.10 -10.28 3.46
C THR A 229 -6.54 -10.77 3.50
N ALA A 230 -7.19 -10.93 2.34
CA ALA A 230 -8.54 -11.47 2.24
C ALA A 230 -8.64 -12.87 2.87
N MET A 231 -7.63 -13.73 2.67
CA MET A 231 -7.56 -15.04 3.32
C MET A 231 -7.48 -14.95 4.84
N MET A 232 -6.68 -14.03 5.38
CA MET A 232 -6.60 -13.83 6.83
C MET A 232 -7.94 -13.41 7.40
N LEU A 233 -8.65 -12.52 6.71
CA LEU A 233 -9.99 -12.09 7.13
C LEU A 233 -11.00 -13.24 7.07
N GLU A 234 -10.96 -14.08 6.03
CA GLU A 234 -11.82 -15.27 5.93
C GLU A 234 -11.57 -16.26 7.09
N LEU A 235 -10.31 -16.54 7.43
CA LEU A 235 -9.97 -17.38 8.58
C LEU A 235 -10.53 -16.81 9.89
N LEU A 236 -10.41 -15.51 10.10
CA LEU A 236 -10.90 -14.83 11.30
C LEU A 236 -12.43 -14.83 11.37
N GLU A 237 -13.12 -14.70 10.24
CA GLU A 237 -14.58 -14.86 10.15
C GLU A 237 -15.04 -16.29 10.47
N GLU A 238 -14.21 -17.29 10.18
CA GLU A 238 -14.40 -18.69 10.57
C GLU A 238 -13.93 -18.99 12.01
N GLN A 239 -13.54 -17.97 12.78
CA GLN A 239 -13.03 -18.08 14.15
C GLN A 239 -11.72 -18.89 14.27
N ILE A 240 -10.96 -18.98 13.18
CA ILE A 240 -9.63 -19.57 13.15
C ILE A 240 -8.63 -18.45 13.42
N VAL A 241 -8.16 -18.38 14.67
CA VAL A 241 -7.34 -17.28 15.17
C VAL A 241 -5.88 -17.73 15.28
N PRO A 242 -4.95 -17.10 14.54
CA PRO A 242 -3.51 -17.34 14.68
C PRO A 242 -3.01 -16.87 16.05
N ASP A 243 -2.10 -17.63 16.66
CA ASP A 243 -1.52 -17.32 17.98
C ASP A 243 -0.13 -16.71 17.80
N VAL A 244 -0.10 -15.45 17.35
CA VAL A 244 1.12 -14.64 17.20
C VAL A 244 0.88 -13.30 17.89
N LYS A 245 1.82 -12.89 18.74
CA LYS A 245 1.77 -11.61 19.43
C LYS A 245 3.17 -10.99 19.47
N LEU A 246 3.29 -9.80 18.91
CA LEU A 246 4.56 -9.09 18.91
C LEU A 246 4.76 -8.39 20.25
N HIS A 247 6.02 -8.13 20.60
CA HIS A 247 6.32 -7.31 21.76
C HIS A 247 5.92 -5.84 21.54
N ASP A 248 6.23 -5.32 20.35
CA ASP A 248 5.86 -3.98 19.90
C ASP A 248 5.72 -3.99 18.36
N GLU A 249 4.49 -3.81 17.86
CA GLU A 249 4.16 -3.82 16.44
C GLU A 249 4.78 -2.64 15.67
N VAL A 250 4.93 -1.48 16.32
CA VAL A 250 5.46 -0.27 15.68
C VAL A 250 6.98 -0.36 15.57
N GLU A 251 7.67 -0.81 16.61
CA GLU A 251 9.11 -1.07 16.53
C GLU A 251 9.40 -2.16 15.47
N ALA A 252 8.63 -3.26 15.50
CA ALA A 252 8.81 -4.35 14.55
C ALA A 252 8.60 -3.92 13.09
N ILE A 253 7.63 -3.04 12.79
CA ILE A 253 7.41 -2.60 11.40
C ILE A 253 8.60 -1.79 10.86
N HIS A 254 9.25 -0.99 11.71
CA HIS A 254 10.44 -0.21 11.35
C HIS A 254 11.66 -1.11 11.16
N ASP A 255 11.92 -1.99 12.12
CA ASP A 255 13.07 -2.90 12.11
C ASP A 255 13.05 -3.84 10.91
N ILE A 256 11.88 -4.42 10.60
CA ILE A 256 11.71 -5.26 9.42
C ILE A 256 11.99 -4.45 8.15
N SER A 257 11.51 -3.20 8.06
CA SER A 257 11.69 -2.36 6.87
C SER A 257 13.17 -2.04 6.61
N ARG A 258 13.93 -1.82 7.69
CA ARG A 258 15.35 -1.42 7.66
C ARG A 258 16.32 -2.60 7.53
N ASP A 259 15.90 -3.83 7.79
CA ASP A 259 16.77 -5.00 7.69
C ASP A 259 16.99 -5.49 6.25
N LEU A 260 18.06 -5.00 5.64
CA LEU A 260 18.53 -5.45 4.32
C LEU A 260 19.27 -6.79 4.34
N THR A 261 19.58 -7.35 5.51
CA THR A 261 20.14 -8.71 5.62
C THR A 261 19.08 -9.79 5.42
N CYS A 262 17.81 -9.39 5.31
CA CYS A 262 16.65 -10.26 5.10
C CYS A 262 16.50 -11.35 6.17
N LYS A 263 16.98 -11.10 7.40
CA LYS A 263 16.76 -11.99 8.54
C LYS A 263 15.39 -11.70 9.17
N TRP A 264 15.02 -10.43 9.20
CA TRP A 264 13.78 -9.87 9.72
C TRP A 264 13.43 -10.44 11.09
N GLU A 265 14.37 -10.37 12.04
CA GLU A 265 14.15 -10.84 13.40
C GLU A 265 13.09 -9.98 14.10
N VAL A 266 12.18 -10.61 14.84
CA VAL A 266 11.09 -9.96 15.54
C VAL A 266 10.95 -10.55 16.94
N GLN A 267 10.79 -9.69 17.94
CA GLN A 267 10.55 -10.08 19.33
C GLN A 267 9.06 -10.33 19.59
N LEU A 268 8.74 -11.44 20.26
CA LEU A 268 7.39 -11.81 20.67
C LEU A 268 7.10 -11.32 22.10
N GLU A 269 5.82 -11.28 22.48
CA GLU A 269 5.35 -10.84 23.82
C GLU A 269 6.03 -11.63 24.97
N ASP A 270 6.40 -12.89 24.75
CA ASP A 270 7.10 -13.74 25.73
C ASP A 270 8.62 -13.52 25.80
N ASN A 271 9.16 -12.54 25.06
CA ASN A 271 10.59 -12.24 24.86
C ASN A 271 11.38 -13.30 24.07
N SER A 272 10.71 -14.28 23.47
CA SER A 272 11.35 -15.10 22.45
C SER A 272 11.48 -14.33 21.14
N PHE A 273 12.35 -14.82 20.25
CA PHE A 273 12.58 -14.24 18.93
C PHE A 273 12.14 -15.21 17.85
N THR A 274 11.54 -14.66 16.80
CA THR A 274 11.21 -15.35 15.55
C THR A 274 11.61 -14.44 14.38
N THR A 275 11.19 -14.78 13.16
CA THR A 275 11.35 -13.90 11.99
C THR A 275 10.01 -13.52 11.38
N ALA A 276 9.95 -12.37 10.70
CA ALA A 276 8.80 -11.97 9.90
C ALA A 276 8.41 -13.04 8.87
N LEU A 277 9.42 -13.69 8.29
CA LEU A 277 9.25 -14.82 7.38
C LEU A 277 8.56 -16.02 8.05
N GLU A 278 9.00 -16.42 9.25
CA GLU A 278 8.37 -17.55 9.95
C GLU A 278 6.96 -17.22 10.42
N ILE A 279 6.70 -15.99 10.85
CA ILE A 279 5.35 -15.50 11.14
C ILE A 279 4.45 -15.65 9.89
N GLN A 280 4.89 -15.16 8.74
CA GLN A 280 4.16 -15.30 7.48
C GLN A 280 3.95 -16.77 7.09
N ARG A 281 4.92 -17.66 7.32
CA ARG A 281 4.76 -19.11 7.12
C ARG A 281 3.73 -19.73 8.05
N GLN A 282 3.61 -19.26 9.30
CA GLN A 282 2.56 -19.72 10.22
C GLN A 282 1.16 -19.38 9.68
N TYR A 283 0.96 -18.14 9.24
CA TYR A 283 -0.28 -17.70 8.62
C TYR A 283 -0.59 -18.48 7.33
N LEU A 284 0.41 -18.70 6.46
CA LEU A 284 0.26 -19.51 5.25
C LEU A 284 -0.18 -20.95 5.58
N ARG A 285 0.45 -21.60 6.57
CA ARG A 285 0.06 -22.98 6.97
C ARG A 285 -1.39 -23.06 7.43
N LEU A 286 -1.87 -22.05 8.16
CA LEU A 286 -3.27 -21.98 8.58
C LEU A 286 -4.20 -21.81 7.36
N ALA A 287 -3.87 -20.89 6.46
CA ALA A 287 -4.66 -20.67 5.24
C ALA A 287 -4.70 -21.92 4.35
N GLU A 288 -3.57 -22.61 4.16
CA GLU A 288 -3.51 -23.86 3.40
C GLU A 288 -4.32 -24.99 4.05
N THR A 289 -4.34 -25.06 5.38
CA THR A 289 -5.10 -26.09 6.10
C THR A 289 -6.61 -25.91 5.93
N HIS A 290 -7.08 -24.66 5.88
CA HIS A 290 -8.50 -24.36 5.98
C HIS A 290 -9.15 -23.86 4.68
N LEU A 291 -8.40 -23.23 3.78
CA LEU A 291 -8.93 -22.58 2.58
C LEU A 291 -8.57 -23.29 1.27
N ARG A 292 -7.58 -24.18 1.28
CA ARG A 292 -7.14 -24.90 0.07
C ARG A 292 -8.29 -25.67 -0.58
N GLY A 293 -8.47 -25.47 -1.89
CA GLY A 293 -9.50 -26.12 -2.70
C GLY A 293 -10.91 -25.53 -2.56
N LYS A 294 -11.09 -24.42 -1.83
CA LYS A 294 -12.37 -23.70 -1.78
C LYS A 294 -12.71 -23.07 -3.12
N ASP A 295 -11.74 -22.41 -3.75
CA ASP A 295 -11.88 -21.79 -5.07
C ASP A 295 -10.51 -21.61 -5.78
N PRO A 296 -10.51 -21.47 -7.12
CA PRO A 296 -9.25 -21.38 -7.90
C PRO A 296 -8.43 -20.11 -7.65
N GLU A 297 -9.08 -19.00 -7.29
CA GLU A 297 -8.39 -17.72 -7.07
C GLU A 297 -7.64 -17.76 -5.73
N GLY A 298 -8.28 -18.30 -4.69
CA GLY A 298 -7.63 -18.61 -3.43
C GLY A 298 -6.48 -19.59 -3.59
N ASP A 299 -6.67 -20.67 -4.35
CA ASP A 299 -5.59 -21.64 -4.60
C ASP A 299 -4.36 -20.99 -5.27
N TRP A 300 -4.57 -20.06 -6.20
CA TRP A 300 -3.49 -19.27 -6.79
C TRP A 300 -2.77 -18.42 -5.73
N VAL A 301 -3.49 -17.70 -4.87
CA VAL A 301 -2.89 -16.88 -3.80
C VAL A 301 -2.02 -17.73 -2.88
N LEU A 302 -2.49 -18.90 -2.45
CA LEU A 302 -1.73 -19.79 -1.57
C LEU A 302 -0.44 -20.30 -2.23
N ASP A 303 -0.51 -20.65 -3.51
CA ASP A 303 0.64 -21.16 -4.26
C ASP A 303 1.69 -20.08 -4.49
N GLU A 304 1.27 -18.88 -4.88
CA GLU A 304 2.16 -17.74 -5.08
C GLU A 304 2.72 -17.22 -3.75
N TRP A 305 1.93 -17.20 -2.66
CA TRP A 305 2.42 -16.84 -1.34
C TRP A 305 3.51 -17.80 -0.87
N ARG A 306 3.30 -19.12 -1.02
CA ARG A 306 4.32 -20.13 -0.72
C ARG A 306 5.58 -19.91 -1.55
N LEU A 307 5.43 -19.73 -2.87
CA LEU A 307 6.54 -19.50 -3.79
C LEU A 307 7.38 -18.29 -3.38
N VAL A 308 6.72 -17.17 -3.05
CA VAL A 308 7.40 -15.95 -2.64
C VAL A 308 8.12 -16.12 -1.30
N LEU A 309 7.48 -16.71 -0.28
CA LEU A 309 8.15 -16.95 1.00
C LEU A 309 9.34 -17.94 0.86
N ASP A 310 9.24 -18.92 -0.03
CA ASP A 310 10.33 -19.84 -0.35
C ASP A 310 11.49 -19.12 -1.06
N ALA A 311 11.19 -18.23 -2.01
CA ALA A 311 12.21 -17.44 -2.69
C ALA A 311 12.90 -16.46 -1.74
N LEU A 312 12.15 -15.72 -0.91
CA LEU A 312 12.72 -14.80 0.09
C LEU A 312 13.67 -15.50 1.08
N ASN A 313 13.42 -16.78 1.39
CA ASN A 313 14.29 -17.56 2.27
C ASN A 313 15.63 -17.95 1.64
N HIS A 314 15.68 -18.13 0.32
CA HIS A 314 16.84 -18.70 -0.38
C HIS A 314 17.60 -17.66 -1.20
N ASP A 315 16.88 -16.90 -2.01
CA ASP A 315 17.41 -15.87 -2.88
C ASP A 315 16.30 -14.84 -3.18
N PRO A 316 16.23 -13.73 -2.42
CA PRO A 316 15.24 -12.68 -2.68
C PRO A 316 15.29 -12.13 -4.10
N MET A 317 16.46 -12.10 -4.75
CA MET A 317 16.61 -11.57 -6.12
C MET A 317 15.93 -12.45 -7.18
N ALA A 318 15.55 -13.68 -6.85
CA ALA A 318 14.71 -14.51 -7.72
C ALA A 318 13.28 -13.92 -7.93
N LEU A 319 12.93 -12.87 -7.19
CA LEU A 319 11.64 -12.17 -7.25
C LEU A 319 11.69 -10.82 -7.99
N VAL A 320 12.81 -10.50 -8.65
CA VAL A 320 12.84 -9.40 -9.64
C VAL A 320 11.76 -9.66 -10.69
N ASP A 321 11.02 -8.62 -11.08
CA ASP A 321 9.80 -8.63 -11.92
C ASP A 321 8.49 -8.93 -11.19
N ARG A 322 8.53 -9.41 -9.94
CA ARG A 322 7.35 -9.75 -9.15
C ARG A 322 7.12 -8.83 -7.97
N ILE A 323 8.15 -8.65 -7.15
CA ILE A 323 8.06 -7.88 -5.90
C ILE A 323 8.75 -6.52 -6.11
N ASP A 324 8.05 -5.44 -5.78
CA ASP A 324 8.48 -4.09 -6.11
C ASP A 324 9.80 -3.71 -5.44
N TRP A 325 9.93 -3.87 -4.12
CA TRP A 325 11.16 -3.51 -3.43
C TRP A 325 12.37 -4.32 -3.93
N VAL A 326 12.16 -5.59 -4.30
CA VAL A 326 13.21 -6.44 -4.87
C VAL A 326 13.65 -5.92 -6.23
N THR A 327 12.67 -5.69 -7.12
CA THR A 327 12.90 -5.21 -8.49
C THR A 327 13.59 -3.85 -8.49
N LYS A 328 13.10 -2.94 -7.64
CA LYS A 328 13.69 -1.62 -7.44
C LYS A 328 15.10 -1.70 -6.87
N LYS A 329 15.32 -2.49 -5.83
CA LYS A 329 16.66 -2.64 -5.24
C LYS A 329 17.66 -3.15 -6.28
N TRP A 330 17.29 -4.18 -7.05
CA TRP A 330 18.11 -4.68 -8.16
C TRP A 330 18.43 -3.60 -9.19
N LEU A 331 17.42 -2.81 -9.61
CA LEU A 331 17.61 -1.70 -10.55
C LEU A 331 18.61 -0.67 -10.01
N LEU A 332 18.42 -0.22 -8.77
CA LEU A 332 19.27 0.79 -8.15
C LEU A 332 20.71 0.29 -7.94
N GLU A 333 20.88 -0.94 -7.43
CA GLU A 333 22.20 -1.55 -7.26
C GLU A 333 22.94 -1.70 -8.59
N THR A 334 22.22 -2.04 -9.68
CA THR A 334 22.79 -2.13 -11.02
C THR A 334 23.30 -0.77 -11.51
N VAL A 335 22.56 0.31 -11.28
CA VAL A 335 22.98 1.68 -11.65
C VAL A 335 24.16 2.14 -10.79
N ILE A 336 24.11 1.88 -9.48
CA ILE A 336 25.20 2.19 -8.53
C ILE A 336 26.50 1.55 -9.01
N GLU A 337 26.48 0.25 -9.34
CA GLU A 337 27.67 -0.46 -9.82
C GLU A 337 28.15 0.07 -11.19
N ALA A 338 27.23 0.32 -12.12
CA ALA A 338 27.57 0.75 -13.48
C ALA A 338 28.15 2.16 -13.54
N GLU A 339 27.59 3.10 -12.78
CA GLU A 339 27.97 4.52 -12.80
C GLU A 339 28.99 4.88 -11.71
N GLY A 340 29.25 3.98 -10.75
CA GLY A 340 30.18 4.22 -9.65
C GLY A 340 29.71 5.33 -8.69
N VAL A 341 28.40 5.44 -8.50
CA VAL A 341 27.76 6.37 -7.55
C VAL A 341 27.46 5.66 -6.23
N GLU A 342 27.09 6.42 -5.20
CA GLU A 342 26.75 5.89 -3.87
C GLU A 342 25.23 5.99 -3.62
N TRP A 343 24.71 5.28 -2.62
CA TRP A 343 23.28 5.29 -2.26
C TRP A 343 22.73 6.69 -1.92
N ASN A 344 23.58 7.58 -1.41
CA ASN A 344 23.20 8.94 -1.04
C ASN A 344 23.25 9.94 -2.22
N ASP A 345 23.61 9.47 -3.42
CA ASP A 345 23.62 10.32 -4.60
C ASP A 345 22.18 10.73 -4.97
N PRO A 346 21.91 12.03 -5.23
CA PRO A 346 20.59 12.50 -5.66
C PRO A 346 20.03 11.77 -6.89
N TRP A 347 20.87 11.20 -7.75
CA TRP A 347 20.43 10.37 -8.87
C TRP A 347 19.70 9.10 -8.41
N ILE A 348 20.13 8.50 -7.30
CA ILE A 348 19.52 7.28 -6.76
C ILE A 348 18.14 7.59 -6.15
N GLN A 349 17.99 8.72 -5.46
CA GLN A 349 16.68 9.21 -5.00
C GLN A 349 15.75 9.53 -6.17
N SER A 350 16.29 10.12 -7.25
CA SER A 350 15.52 10.39 -8.47
C SER A 350 15.03 9.11 -9.12
N LEU A 351 15.84 8.05 -9.17
CA LEU A 351 15.46 6.76 -9.73
C LEU A 351 14.46 5.98 -8.85
N ASP A 352 14.55 6.12 -7.52
CA ASP A 352 13.54 5.58 -6.60
C ASP A 352 12.15 6.18 -6.87
N LEU A 353 12.10 7.49 -7.14
CA LEU A 353 10.87 8.16 -7.55
C LEU A 353 10.43 7.72 -8.96
N GLU A 354 11.36 7.68 -9.92
CA GLU A 354 11.06 7.34 -11.32
C GLU A 354 10.53 5.91 -11.49
N TYR A 355 10.91 4.97 -10.62
CA TYR A 355 10.32 3.62 -10.59
C TYR A 355 8.78 3.65 -10.49
N HIS A 356 8.24 4.69 -9.86
CA HIS A 356 6.81 4.87 -9.62
C HIS A 356 6.12 5.80 -10.60
N ASN A 357 6.82 6.30 -11.62
CA ASN A 357 6.24 7.15 -12.65
C ASN A 357 5.29 6.32 -13.54
N LEU A 358 4.03 6.75 -13.65
CA LEU A 358 2.98 6.00 -14.35
C LEU A 358 3.15 5.98 -15.85
#